data_AF-A0A966Q5E0-F1
#
_entry.id   AF-A0A966Q5E0-F1
#
_cell.length_a   1.000
_cell.length_b   1.000
_cell.length_c   1.000
_cell.angle_alpha   90.00
_cell.angle_beta   90.00
_cell.angle_gamma   90.00
#
_symmetry.space_group_name_H-M   'P 1'
#
loop_
_entity.id
_entity.type
_entity.pdbx_description
1 polymer ?
#
loop_
_entity_poly.entity_id
_entity_poly.type
_entity_poly.pdbx_seq_one_letter_code
_entity_poly.pdbx_strand_id
1 'polypeptide(L)'
;MGMLLFAFTVFWGYISFSQYFLQWYANIPEETWFFVYRNTGTWFWYSIFLVVGHFFVPFLLLLTQPAKRTPWRICTAAGWVILMHFVDIYWIIMPNLQLQQSRHAGQAAATTGFHPHILDLLALIGVIGVLGHAFLWLFSRNSIFPARDPRLRESLSVTNWL
;
A
#
# COMPACT_ATOMS: atom_id res chain seq x y z
N MET A 1 5.70 -16.81 5.89
CA MET A 1 5.50 -15.35 5.74
C MET A 1 5.81 -14.84 4.33
N GLY A 2 6.99 -15.10 3.75
CA GLY A 2 7.32 -14.61 2.39
C GLY A 2 6.34 -15.03 1.28
N MET A 3 5.80 -16.25 1.34
CA MET A 3 4.76 -16.70 0.39
C MET A 3 3.45 -15.91 0.51
N LEU A 4 3.02 -15.59 1.74
CA LEU A 4 1.82 -14.79 1.98
C LEU A 4 2.01 -13.35 1.49
N LEU A 5 3.17 -12.74 1.81
CA LEU A 5 3.49 -11.38 1.34
C LEU A 5 3.46 -11.30 -0.19
N PHE A 6 4.05 -12.29 -0.88
CA PHE A 6 3.98 -12.39 -2.33
C PHE A 6 2.55 -12.56 -2.85
N ALA A 7 1.77 -13.48 -2.25
CA ALA A 7 0.38 -13.69 -2.65
C ALA A 7 -0.48 -12.43 -2.48
N PHE A 8 -0.35 -11.71 -1.37
CA PHE A 8 -1.05 -10.45 -1.15
C PHE A 8 -0.58 -9.33 -2.09
N THR A 9 0.70 -9.30 -2.46
CA THR A 9 1.21 -8.35 -3.47
C THR A 9 0.56 -8.59 -4.82
N VAL A 10 0.45 -9.87 -5.23
CA VAL A 10 -0.23 -10.25 -6.49
C VAL A 10 -1.72 -9.97 -6.42
N PHE A 11 -2.35 -10.28 -5.29
CA PHE A 11 -3.77 -10.01 -5.06
C PHE A 11 -4.11 -8.52 -5.12
N TRP A 12 -3.28 -7.66 -4.52
CA TRP A 12 -3.43 -6.21 -4.62
C TRP A 12 -3.34 -5.77 -6.09
N GLY A 13 -2.34 -6.26 -6.84
CA GLY A 13 -2.20 -5.94 -8.27
C GLY A 13 -3.41 -6.37 -9.10
N TYR A 14 -3.98 -7.54 -8.78
CA TYR A 14 -5.20 -8.03 -9.40
C TYR A 14 -6.39 -7.09 -9.15
N ILE A 15 -6.68 -6.75 -7.89
CA ILE A 15 -7.81 -5.86 -7.55
C ILE A 15 -7.64 -4.50 -8.22
N SER A 16 -6.46 -3.88 -8.09
CA SER A 16 -6.20 -2.54 -8.63
C SER A 16 -6.34 -2.51 -10.15
N PHE A 17 -5.82 -3.54 -10.84
CA PHE A 17 -5.99 -3.66 -12.28
C PHE A 17 -7.44 -3.93 -12.69
N SER A 18 -8.12 -4.86 -12.02
CA SER A 18 -9.53 -5.17 -12.30
C SER A 18 -10.43 -3.96 -12.11
N GLN A 19 -10.21 -3.16 -11.07
CA GLN A 19 -10.93 -1.91 -10.85
C GLN A 19 -10.73 -0.93 -12.02
N TYR A 20 -9.47 -0.68 -12.40
CA TYR A 20 -9.15 0.19 -13.53
C TYR A 20 -9.77 -0.30 -14.83
N PHE A 21 -9.62 -1.59 -15.14
CA PHE A 21 -10.12 -2.18 -16.38
C PHE A 21 -11.64 -2.10 -16.49
N LEU A 22 -12.37 -2.36 -15.40
CA LEU A 22 -13.84 -2.27 -15.39
C LEU A 22 -14.33 -0.84 -15.65
N GLN A 23 -13.73 0.15 -15.00
CA GLN A 23 -14.10 1.55 -15.20
C GLN A 23 -13.74 2.05 -16.59
N TRP A 24 -12.57 1.64 -17.11
CA TRP A 24 -12.16 1.95 -18.48
C TRP A 24 -13.05 1.30 -19.53
N TYR A 25 -13.45 0.04 -19.31
CA TYR A 25 -14.30 -0.72 -20.24
C TYR A 25 -15.75 -0.22 -20.26
N ALA A 26 -16.36 0.01 -19.09
CA ALA A 26 -17.75 0.46 -19.00
C ALA A 26 -17.92 1.92 -19.46
N ASN A 27 -16.89 2.76 -19.25
CA ASN A 27 -16.81 4.16 -19.66
C ASN A 27 -18.07 5.00 -19.33
N ILE A 28 -18.67 4.77 -18.16
CA ILE A 28 -19.83 5.54 -17.67
C ILE A 28 -19.33 6.89 -17.12
N PRO A 29 -19.81 8.04 -17.65
CA PRO A 29 -19.25 9.35 -17.33
C PRO A 29 -19.35 9.73 -15.84
N GLU A 30 -20.38 9.25 -15.14
CA GLU A 30 -20.59 9.50 -13.71
C GLU A 30 -19.58 8.78 -12.80
N GLU A 31 -18.92 7.72 -13.27
CA GLU A 31 -18.01 6.88 -12.47
C GLU A 31 -16.54 6.91 -12.93
N THR A 32 -16.27 7.45 -14.12
CA THR A 32 -14.91 7.50 -14.72
C THR A 32 -14.08 8.69 -14.24
N TRP A 33 -14.70 9.71 -13.64
CA TRP A 33 -14.01 10.94 -13.21
C TRP A 33 -12.79 10.64 -12.32
N PHE A 34 -12.86 9.61 -11.48
CA PHE A 34 -11.75 9.22 -10.60
C PHE A 34 -10.45 8.96 -11.39
N PHE A 35 -10.52 8.20 -12.49
CA PHE A 35 -9.36 7.85 -13.30
C PHE A 35 -9.00 8.92 -14.33
N VAL A 36 -9.97 9.71 -14.81
CA VAL A 36 -9.71 10.83 -15.75
C VAL A 36 -8.76 11.85 -15.13
N TYR A 37 -9.02 12.28 -13.89
CA TYR A 37 -8.15 13.25 -13.19
C TYR A 37 -6.79 12.68 -12.76
N ARG A 38 -6.66 11.35 -12.68
CA ARG A 38 -5.43 10.65 -12.28
C ARG A 38 -4.58 10.15 -13.46
N ASN A 39 -5.17 10.09 -14.65
CA ASN A 39 -4.50 9.84 -15.92
C ASN A 39 -4.15 11.12 -16.69
N THR A 40 -4.29 12.29 -16.07
CA THR A 40 -3.96 13.58 -16.66
C THR A 40 -2.83 14.28 -15.90
N GLY A 41 -1.98 15.00 -16.63
CA GLY A 41 -0.89 15.80 -16.07
C GLY A 41 0.15 14.98 -15.30
N THR A 42 0.60 15.51 -14.16
CA THR A 42 1.64 14.89 -13.32
C THR A 42 1.15 13.64 -12.59
N TRP A 43 -0.16 13.49 -12.37
CA TRP A 43 -0.75 12.32 -11.72
C TRP A 43 -0.61 11.05 -12.54
N PHE A 44 -0.55 11.16 -13.87
CA PHE A 44 -0.31 10.01 -14.75
C PHE A 44 1.04 9.33 -14.45
N TRP A 45 2.11 10.12 -14.33
CA TRP A 45 3.43 9.62 -13.99
C TRP A 45 3.47 9.00 -12.59
N TYR A 46 2.73 9.57 -11.65
CA TYR A 46 2.57 9.00 -10.31
C TYR A 46 1.85 7.64 -10.36
N SER A 47 0.77 7.52 -11.15
CA SER A 47 0.03 6.27 -11.33
C SER A 47 0.94 5.16 -11.91
N ILE A 48 1.74 5.47 -12.93
CA ILE A 48 2.72 4.52 -13.50
C ILE A 48 3.77 4.13 -12.46
N PHE A 49 4.32 5.12 -11.75
CA PHE A 49 5.30 4.88 -10.70
C PHE A 49 4.75 3.94 -9.62
N LEU A 50 3.49 4.12 -9.22
CA LEU A 50 2.81 3.27 -8.25
C LEU A 50 2.65 1.85 -8.77
N VAL A 51 2.24 1.64 -10.03
CA VAL A 51 2.16 0.30 -10.63
C VAL A 51 3.53 -0.40 -10.61
N VAL A 52 4.59 0.29 -11.01
CA VAL A 52 5.96 -0.28 -11.01
C VAL A 52 6.46 -0.53 -9.59
N GLY A 53 6.32 0.46 -8.71
CA GLY A 53 6.85 0.44 -7.35
C GLY A 53 6.10 -0.49 -6.42
N HIS A 54 4.77 -0.53 -6.49
CA HIS A 54 3.92 -1.29 -5.58
C HIS A 54 3.71 -2.74 -6.04
N PHE A 55 3.69 -3.00 -7.35
CA PHE A 55 3.52 -4.36 -7.88
C PHE A 55 4.82 -4.96 -8.39
N PHE A 56 5.44 -4.37 -9.43
CA PHE A 56 6.57 -5.01 -10.11
C PHE A 56 7.81 -5.15 -9.23
N VAL A 57 8.18 -4.13 -8.46
CA VAL A 57 9.36 -4.20 -7.58
C VAL A 57 9.23 -5.31 -6.52
N PRO A 58 8.20 -5.34 -5.66
CA PRO A 58 8.06 -6.41 -4.67
C PRO A 58 7.79 -7.77 -5.32
N PHE A 59 7.10 -7.82 -6.47
CA PHE A 59 6.92 -9.06 -7.23
C PHE A 59 8.27 -9.65 -7.65
N LEU A 60 9.15 -8.86 -8.25
CA LEU A 60 10.48 -9.31 -8.70
C LEU A 60 11.39 -9.67 -7.53
N LEU A 61 11.39 -8.85 -6.46
CA LEU A 61 12.17 -9.13 -5.26
C LEU A 61 11.77 -10.45 -4.59
N LEU A 62 10.47 -10.76 -4.58
CA LEU A 62 9.92 -11.96 -3.95
C LEU A 62 9.73 -13.11 -4.93
N LEU A 63 10.05 -12.99 -6.21
CA LEU A 63 9.79 -14.03 -7.22
C LEU A 63 10.52 -15.34 -6.89
N THR A 64 11.78 -15.23 -6.47
CA THR A 64 12.66 -16.38 -6.23
C THR A 64 12.37 -17.06 -4.88
N GLN A 65 12.40 -18.40 -4.87
CA GLN A 65 12.26 -19.20 -3.64
C GLN A 65 13.26 -18.82 -2.52
N PRO A 66 14.57 -18.58 -2.78
CA PRO A 66 15.50 -18.16 -1.72
C PRO A 66 15.17 -16.80 -1.11
N ALA A 67 14.60 -15.87 -1.89
CA ALA A 67 14.17 -14.57 -1.37
C ALA A 67 13.02 -14.70 -0.35
N LYS A 68 12.16 -15.72 -0.51
CA LYS A 68 11.02 -16.00 0.39
C LYS A 68 11.42 -16.69 1.70
N ARG A 69 12.69 -17.11 1.83
CA ARG A 69 13.21 -17.81 3.03
C ARG A 69 14.21 -16.99 3.83
N THR A 70 14.86 -16.01 3.19
CA THR A 70 15.88 -15.20 3.86
C THR A 70 15.23 -14.07 4.65
N PRO A 71 15.34 -14.03 6.01
CA PRO A 71 14.64 -13.05 6.84
C PRO A 71 14.94 -11.59 6.43
N TRP A 72 16.20 -11.29 6.17
CA TRP A 72 16.63 -9.95 5.72
C TRP A 72 15.90 -9.50 4.45
N ARG A 73 15.78 -10.37 3.43
CA ARG A 73 15.11 -10.05 2.16
C ARG A 73 13.59 -9.87 2.33
N ILE A 74 12.98 -10.65 3.23
CA ILE A 74 11.55 -10.52 3.53
C ILE A 74 11.30 -9.19 4.26
N CYS A 75 12.16 -8.82 5.22
CA CYS A 75 12.06 -7.55 5.94
C CYS A 75 12.23 -6.36 5.01
N THR A 76 13.21 -6.38 4.09
CA THR A 76 13.38 -5.28 3.12
C THR A 76 12.20 -5.18 2.16
N ALA A 77 11.70 -6.31 1.65
CA ALA A 77 10.51 -6.33 0.80
C ALA A 77 9.25 -5.84 1.55
N ALA A 78 9.06 -6.26 2.81
CA ALA A 78 7.94 -5.80 3.63
C ALA A 78 8.01 -4.29 3.91
N GLY A 79 9.20 -3.77 4.26
CA GLY A 79 9.41 -2.33 4.45
C GLY A 79 9.13 -1.54 3.17
N TRP A 80 9.54 -2.06 2.01
CA TRP A 80 9.23 -1.45 0.71
C TRP A 80 7.72 -1.45 0.41
N VAL A 81 7.02 -2.57 0.64
CA VAL A 81 5.57 -2.67 0.45
C VAL A 81 4.83 -1.68 1.34
N ILE A 82 5.23 -1.53 2.61
CA ILE A 82 4.64 -0.54 3.52
C ILE A 82 4.86 0.89 3.00
N LEU A 83 6.08 1.21 2.55
CA LEU A 83 6.39 2.51 1.96
C LEU A 83 5.50 2.79 0.74
N MET A 84 5.38 1.82 -0.17
CA MET A 84 4.54 1.95 -1.36
C MET A 84 3.05 1.99 -1.03
N HIS A 85 2.63 1.37 0.06
CA HIS A 85 1.25 1.48 0.52
C HIS A 85 0.92 2.91 1.00
N PHE A 86 1.87 3.63 1.60
CA PHE A 86 1.66 5.05 1.91
C PHE A 86 1.54 5.91 0.65
N VAL A 87 2.36 5.61 -0.37
CA VAL A 87 2.27 6.23 -1.70
C VAL A 87 0.90 5.95 -2.34
N ASP A 88 0.38 4.74 -2.20
CA ASP A 88 -0.96 4.35 -2.67
C ASP A 88 -2.07 5.14 -1.99
N ILE A 89 -2.06 5.20 -0.66
CA ILE A 89 -3.02 6.00 0.11
C ILE A 89 -2.95 7.48 -0.31
N TYR A 90 -1.75 8.01 -0.49
CA TYR A 90 -1.57 9.40 -0.93
C TYR A 90 -2.20 9.63 -2.32
N TRP A 91 -2.00 8.71 -3.27
CA TRP A 91 -2.61 8.76 -4.60
C TRP A 91 -4.14 8.69 -4.60
N ILE A 92 -4.71 7.92 -3.67
CA ILE A 92 -6.16 7.82 -3.49
C ILE A 92 -6.72 9.14 -2.96
N ILE A 93 -6.10 9.73 -1.94
CA ILE A 93 -6.65 10.87 -1.19
C ILE A 93 -6.40 12.21 -1.89
N MET A 94 -5.16 12.50 -2.31
CA MET A 94 -4.78 13.86 -2.68
C MET A 94 -5.53 14.46 -3.87
N PRO A 95 -5.70 13.77 -5.01
CA PRO A 95 -6.44 14.32 -6.13
C PRO A 95 -7.89 14.62 -5.75
N ASN A 96 -8.51 13.80 -4.88
CA ASN A 96 -9.86 14.06 -4.41
C ASN A 96 -9.93 15.31 -3.51
N LEU A 97 -8.95 15.51 -2.64
CA LEU A 97 -8.86 16.70 -1.80
C LEU A 97 -8.71 17.98 -2.65
N GLN A 98 -7.83 17.95 -3.66
CA GLN A 98 -7.66 19.07 -4.59
C GLN A 98 -8.94 19.38 -5.36
N LEU A 99 -9.64 18.36 -5.87
CA LEU A 99 -10.91 18.53 -6.57
C LEU A 99 -11.98 19.13 -5.66
N GLN A 100 -12.06 18.68 -4.40
CA GLN A 100 -13.01 19.21 -3.43
C GLN A 100 -12.69 20.68 -3.09
N GLN A 101 -11.42 21.01 -2.89
CA GLN A 101 -10.97 22.38 -2.62
C GLN A 101 -11.28 23.33 -3.78
N SER A 102 -11.01 22.91 -5.03
CA SER A 102 -11.34 23.68 -6.24
C SER A 102 -12.84 23.93 -6.37
N ARG A 103 -13.68 22.94 -6.05
CA ARG A 103 -15.15 23.08 -6.04
C ARG A 103 -15.64 24.06 -4.97
N HIS A 104 -15.08 24.02 -3.76
CA HIS A 104 -15.42 24.97 -2.70
C HIS A 104 -14.99 26.40 -3.02
N ALA A 105 -13.91 26.57 -3.78
CA ALA A 105 -13.46 27.86 -4.28
C ALA A 105 -14.32 28.40 -5.45
N GLY A 106 -15.36 27.68 -5.88
CA GLY A 106 -16.23 28.05 -7.00
C GLY A 106 -15.57 27.91 -8.38
N GLN A 107 -14.44 27.21 -8.46
CA GLN A 107 -13.70 27.00 -9.71
C GLN A 107 -14.09 25.68 -10.37
N ALA A 108 -13.81 25.57 -11.67
CA ALA A 108 -13.96 24.30 -12.39
C ALA A 108 -13.11 23.21 -11.71
N ALA A 109 -13.65 22.00 -11.61
CA ALA A 109 -12.99 20.89 -10.94
C ALA A 109 -11.69 20.51 -11.68
N ALA A 110 -10.57 20.98 -11.14
CA ALA A 110 -9.22 20.74 -11.66
C ALA A 110 -8.28 20.31 -10.53
N THR A 111 -7.35 19.43 -10.86
CA THR A 111 -6.24 19.05 -9.99
C THR A 111 -5.07 20.01 -10.21
N THR A 112 -4.46 20.50 -9.14
CA THR A 112 -3.30 21.40 -9.22
C THR A 112 -1.99 20.66 -9.51
N GLY A 113 -2.04 19.32 -9.62
CA GLY A 113 -0.88 18.46 -9.85
C GLY A 113 -0.21 17.99 -8.57
N PHE A 114 0.88 17.22 -8.70
CA PHE A 114 1.64 16.69 -7.57
C PHE A 114 2.46 17.78 -6.88
N HIS A 115 1.96 18.29 -5.77
CA HIS A 115 2.63 19.26 -4.90
C HIS A 115 2.53 18.81 -3.44
N PRO A 116 3.49 18.00 -2.95
CA PRO A 116 3.47 17.55 -1.56
C PRO A 116 3.72 18.72 -0.62
N HIS A 117 2.86 18.85 0.39
CA HIS A 117 3.02 19.84 1.44
C HIS A 117 3.64 19.22 2.70
N ILE A 118 4.37 20.01 3.47
CA ILE A 118 5.04 19.51 4.67
C ILE A 118 4.06 18.99 5.72
N LEU A 119 2.84 19.53 5.73
CA LEU A 119 1.77 19.07 6.61
C LEU A 119 1.33 17.64 6.30
N ASP A 120 1.40 17.20 5.04
CA ASP A 120 1.02 15.84 4.67
C ASP A 120 1.99 14.83 5.27
N LEU A 121 3.29 15.18 5.24
CA LEU A 121 4.35 14.39 5.83
C LEU A 121 4.27 14.40 7.37
N LEU A 122 3.97 15.54 7.98
CA LEU A 122 3.76 15.64 9.43
C LEU A 122 2.53 14.86 9.88
N ALA A 123 1.42 14.90 9.13
CA ALA A 123 0.23 14.13 9.42
C ALA A 123 0.52 12.62 9.37
N LEU A 124 1.25 12.18 8.33
CA LEU A 124 1.68 10.80 8.19
C LEU A 124 2.55 10.35 9.37
N ILE A 125 3.58 11.12 9.72
CA ILE A 125 4.47 10.83 10.85
C ILE A 125 3.68 10.83 12.17
N GLY A 126 2.73 11.75 12.34
CA GLY A 126 1.87 11.82 13.52
C GLY A 126 1.06 10.54 13.71
N VAL A 127 0.39 10.06 12.65
CA VAL A 127 -0.41 8.83 12.70
C VAL A 127 0.48 7.61 12.96
N ILE A 128 1.59 7.48 12.25
CA ILE A 128 2.54 6.37 12.43
C ILE A 128 3.13 6.40 13.86
N GLY A 129 3.45 7.58 14.39
CA GLY A 129 4.01 7.75 15.72
C GLY A 129 3.03 7.35 16.81
N VAL A 130 1.77 7.81 16.72
CA VAL A 130 0.72 7.48 17.71
C VAL A 130 0.39 5.98 17.68
N LEU A 131 0.16 5.42 16.49
CA LEU A 131 -0.15 3.99 16.35
C LEU A 131 1.04 3.12 16.71
N GLY A 132 2.25 3.51 16.30
CA GLY A 132 3.48 2.82 16.65
C GLY A 132 3.74 2.82 18.16
N HIS A 133 3.51 3.95 18.83
CA HIS A 133 3.61 4.03 20.28
C HIS A 133 2.58 3.13 20.97
N ALA A 134 1.31 3.21 20.57
CA ALA A 134 0.26 2.36 21.14
C ALA A 134 0.55 0.86 20.94
N PHE A 135 1.05 0.49 19.76
CA PHE A 135 1.45 -0.88 19.44
C PHE A 135 2.63 -1.35 20.33
N LEU A 136 3.70 -0.57 20.41
CA LEU A 136 4.86 -0.91 21.25
C LEU A 136 4.51 -0.95 22.73
N TRP A 137 3.64 -0.05 23.18
CA TRP A 137 3.14 -0.04 24.55
C TRP A 137 2.33 -1.30 24.87
N LEU A 138 1.42 -1.72 23.99
CA LEU A 138 0.66 -2.95 24.15
C LEU A 138 1.55 -4.19 24.07
N PHE A 139 2.56 -4.17 23.20
CA PHE A 139 3.51 -5.25 23.03
C PHE A 139 4.40 -5.41 24.27
N SER A 140 4.86 -4.31 24.86
CA SER A 140 5.67 -4.32 26.09
C SER A 140 4.90 -4.83 27.32
N ARG A 141 3.57 -4.81 27.28
CA ARG A 141 2.73 -5.25 28.41
C ARG A 141 2.36 -6.72 28.38
N ASN A 142 2.55 -7.41 27.26
CA ASN A 142 2.08 -8.79 27.05
C ASN A 142 3.25 -9.75 26.77
N SER A 143 3.09 -11.02 27.17
CA SER A 143 4.07 -12.07 26.84
C SER A 143 4.07 -12.38 25.35
N ILE A 144 5.24 -12.34 24.72
CA ILE A 144 5.44 -12.65 23.29
C ILE A 144 5.25 -14.14 23.00
N PHE A 145 5.53 -14.98 23.99
CA PHE A 145 5.43 -16.43 23.84
C PHE A 145 4.04 -16.93 24.30
N PRO A 146 3.25 -17.57 23.41
CA PRO A 146 1.91 -18.04 23.74
C PRO A 146 1.96 -19.38 24.49
N ALA A 147 2.33 -19.34 25.78
CA ALA A 147 2.57 -20.53 26.60
C ALA A 147 1.34 -21.47 26.78
N ARG A 148 0.13 -21.00 26.45
CA ARG A 148 -1.13 -21.75 26.62
C ARG A 148 -1.72 -22.26 25.30
N ASP A 149 -1.04 -22.09 24.17
CA ASP A 149 -1.55 -22.54 22.87
C ASP A 149 -1.38 -24.07 22.70
N PRO A 150 -2.47 -24.84 22.49
CA PRO A 150 -2.40 -26.29 22.28
C PRO A 150 -1.61 -26.69 21.02
N ARG A 151 -1.48 -25.81 20.01
CA ARG A 151 -0.76 -26.09 18.75
C ARG A 151 0.69 -25.65 18.76
N LEU A 152 1.19 -25.17 19.91
CA LEU A 152 2.55 -24.66 20.04
C LEU A 152 3.60 -25.74 19.74
N ARG A 153 3.41 -26.95 20.27
CA ARG A 153 4.35 -28.08 20.06
C ARG A 153 4.40 -28.50 18.59
N GLU A 154 3.25 -28.52 17.92
CA GLU A 154 3.15 -28.79 16.49
C GLU A 154 3.93 -27.73 15.70
N SER A 155 3.68 -26.44 15.98
CA SER A 155 4.30 -25.31 15.27
C SER A 155 5.83 -25.24 15.42
N LEU A 156 6.37 -25.62 16.59
CA LEU A 156 7.82 -25.68 16.83
C LEU A 156 8.49 -26.84 16.08
N SER A 157 7.75 -27.91 15.81
CA SER A 157 8.24 -29.09 15.07
C SER A 157 8.15 -28.96 13.55
N VAL A 158 7.41 -27.95 13.05
CA VAL A 158 7.28 -27.73 11.60
C VAL A 158 8.60 -27.23 11.03
N THR A 159 9.23 -28.07 10.22
CA THR A 159 10.34 -27.67 9.38
C THR A 159 9.95 -27.78 7.91
N ASN A 160 9.77 -26.64 7.25
CA ASN A 160 9.47 -26.58 5.81
C ASN A 160 10.77 -26.78 5.01
N TRP A 161 11.14 -28.04 4.77
CA TRP A 161 12.35 -28.43 4.01
C TRP A 161 12.14 -28.63 2.51
N LEU A 162 10.92 -28.45 1.98
CA LEU A 162 10.63 -28.47 0.54
C LEU A 162 10.55 -27.05 -0.01
#